data_AF-B9WHW7-F1
#
_entry.id   AF-B9WHW7-F1
#
_cell.length_a   1.000
_cell.length_b   1.000
_cell.length_c   1.000
_cell.angle_alpha   90.00
_cell.angle_beta   90.00
_cell.angle_gamma   90.00
#
_symmetry.space_group_name_H-M   'P 1'
#
loop_
_entity.id
_entity.type
_entity.pdbx_description
1 polymer ?
#
loop_
_entity_poly.entity_id
_entity_poly.type
_entity_poly.pdbx_seq_one_letter_code
_entity_poly.pdbx_strand_id
1 'polypeptide(L)'
;MKIFEALLELQNTLLKYYSATIQYLYQELLTLFENKVSIDVEKPDLERISFYTSLIEKYQYQIIQLTDFNKGHTIYITLQQIINSGIQDVLGSITALRNSEQKLIRASSEALLIQPGIEEKLKWIIDENNHLHKFQNDQDEYQTFLARLKNEINNVPPPQYTCQTLNKFVEDIVHEYSLNIPILEIVIEKLNRNYNEEELFLEKLQNSILQLILEQEVDTSSVSFTEQEIKVIDIMEILTAHIDFFKRLSKIYIKFDKLLLQKLKLDNLPAPESVDLKTHVTKKLDNFIKNLVAGGTVGLSTEQTYLLVFSFIQNIAFQFQTFNENYIGYIPDNRPGRYGDDESFWTLVKEYIASLHRVTKFLEDPNGCGHDVNIIMGNAKEEFEQLESEAREYFFALLPFERIFECDEKIVNYQLGEKSV
;
A
#
# COMPACT_ATOMS: atom_id res chain seq x y z
N MET A 1 -24.49 -23.64 14.18
CA MET A 1 -23.87 -23.13 15.42
C MET A 1 -22.54 -22.42 15.16
N LYS A 2 -21.62 -23.03 14.39
CA LYS A 2 -20.28 -22.47 14.10
C LYS A 2 -20.27 -21.02 13.60
N ILE A 3 -21.31 -20.61 12.86
CA ILE A 3 -21.43 -19.20 12.40
C ILE A 3 -21.60 -18.21 13.57
N PHE A 4 -22.46 -18.53 14.55
CA PHE A 4 -22.67 -17.69 15.72
C PHE A 4 -21.43 -17.67 16.62
N GLU A 5 -20.78 -18.82 16.76
CA GLU A 5 -19.51 -18.94 17.46
C GLU A 5 -18.42 -18.06 16.82
N ALA A 6 -18.25 -18.11 15.50
CA ALA A 6 -17.26 -17.32 14.78
C ALA A 6 -17.58 -15.81 14.81
N LEU A 7 -18.86 -15.41 14.69
CA LEU A 7 -19.26 -14.01 14.81
C LEU A 7 -18.94 -13.45 16.20
N LEU A 8 -19.25 -14.20 17.25
CA LEU A 8 -18.92 -13.83 18.62
C LEU A 8 -17.41 -13.81 18.86
N GLU A 9 -16.67 -14.75 18.28
CA GLU A 9 -15.21 -14.75 18.32
C GLU A 9 -14.63 -13.48 17.70
N LEU A 10 -15.07 -13.11 16.49
CA LEU A 10 -14.61 -11.90 15.83
C LEU A 10 -14.93 -10.64 16.65
N GLN A 11 -16.16 -10.52 17.17
CA GLN A 11 -16.55 -9.40 18.03
C GLN A 11 -15.69 -9.32 19.29
N ASN A 12 -15.44 -10.44 19.95
CA ASN A 12 -14.59 -10.48 21.15
C ASN A 12 -13.16 -10.04 20.82
N THR A 13 -12.61 -10.54 19.71
CA THR A 13 -11.27 -10.19 19.22
C THR A 13 -11.15 -8.70 18.94
N LEU A 14 -12.11 -8.10 18.22
CA LEU A 14 -12.10 -6.66 17.91
C LEU A 14 -12.25 -5.79 19.16
N LEU A 15 -13.13 -6.14 20.10
CA LEU A 15 -13.29 -5.39 21.35
C LEU A 15 -12.06 -5.48 22.25
N LYS A 16 -11.42 -6.66 22.34
CA LYS A 16 -10.16 -6.82 23.06
C LYS A 16 -9.02 -6.04 22.41
N TYR A 17 -8.95 -6.07 21.09
CA TYR A 17 -7.99 -5.29 20.31
C TYR A 17 -8.15 -3.78 20.60
N TYR A 18 -9.38 -3.27 20.51
CA TYR A 18 -9.71 -1.88 20.83
C TYR A 18 -9.33 -1.52 22.27
N SER A 19 -9.69 -2.36 23.25
CA SER A 19 -9.37 -2.08 24.66
C SER A 19 -7.86 -1.97 24.90
N ALA A 20 -7.07 -2.87 24.31
CA ALA A 20 -5.62 -2.87 24.45
C ALA A 20 -4.98 -1.63 23.81
N THR A 21 -5.41 -1.28 22.60
CA THR A 21 -4.88 -0.13 21.86
C THR A 21 -5.28 1.21 22.47
N ILE A 22 -6.49 1.34 23.01
CA ILE A 22 -6.90 2.53 23.77
C ILE A 22 -6.11 2.65 25.06
N GLN A 23 -5.88 1.55 25.78
CA GLN A 23 -5.05 1.59 26.97
C GLN A 23 -3.62 2.05 26.65
N TYR A 24 -3.03 1.50 25.58
CA TYR A 24 -1.74 1.91 25.06
C TYR A 24 -1.70 3.42 24.73
N LEU A 25 -2.67 3.91 23.95
CA LEU A 25 -2.76 5.30 23.52
C LEU A 25 -2.81 6.27 24.71
N TYR A 26 -3.62 5.98 25.72
CA TYR A 26 -3.84 6.85 26.88
C TYR A 26 -2.83 6.67 28.01
N GLN A 27 -1.89 5.72 27.93
CA GLN A 27 -0.91 5.46 29.00
C GLN A 27 0.53 5.42 28.48
N GLU A 28 0.81 4.49 27.58
CA GLU A 28 2.18 4.21 27.12
C GLU A 28 2.65 5.26 26.12
N LEU A 29 1.83 5.58 25.12
CA LEU A 29 2.21 6.53 24.08
C LEU A 29 2.46 7.94 24.64
N LEU A 30 1.61 8.41 25.56
CA LEU A 30 1.81 9.70 26.23
C LEU A 30 3.10 9.73 27.05
N THR A 31 3.48 8.60 27.64
CA THR A 31 4.74 8.47 28.38
C THR A 31 5.94 8.56 27.43
N LEU A 32 5.87 7.92 26.25
CA LEU A 32 6.90 8.06 25.21
C LEU A 32 7.08 9.50 24.73
N PHE A 33 5.99 10.27 24.70
CA PHE A 33 6.03 11.69 24.37
C PHE A 33 6.32 12.60 25.59
N GLU A 34 6.81 12.05 26.70
CA GLU A 34 7.10 12.78 27.95
C GLU A 34 5.92 13.67 28.43
N ASN A 35 4.68 13.28 28.12
CA ASN A 35 3.46 14.05 28.38
C ASN A 35 3.45 15.47 27.78
N LYS A 36 4.23 15.72 26.71
CA LYS A 36 4.19 16.98 25.94
C LYS A 36 2.97 17.09 25.04
N VAL A 37 2.25 15.99 24.86
CA VAL A 37 1.00 15.89 24.11
C VAL A 37 -0.10 15.45 25.06
N SER A 38 -1.31 15.97 24.85
CA SER A 38 -2.51 15.58 25.59
C SER A 38 -3.54 15.00 24.63
N ILE A 39 -4.39 14.10 25.12
CA ILE A 39 -5.56 13.64 24.37
C ILE A 39 -6.73 14.56 24.72
N ASP A 40 -7.31 15.17 23.70
CA ASP A 40 -8.48 16.07 23.75
C ASP A 40 -9.83 15.30 23.70
N VAL A 41 -9.76 13.99 23.51
CA VAL A 41 -10.91 13.09 23.54
C VAL A 41 -11.08 12.49 24.94
N GLU A 42 -12.31 12.39 25.41
CA GLU A 42 -12.60 11.75 26.70
C GLU A 42 -12.20 10.27 26.67
N LYS A 43 -11.56 9.81 27.74
CA LYS A 43 -11.13 8.41 27.86
C LYS A 43 -12.35 7.48 27.81
N PRO A 44 -12.41 6.53 26.88
CA PRO A 44 -13.51 5.57 26.80
C PRO A 44 -13.63 4.71 28.08
N ASP A 45 -14.86 4.34 28.44
CA ASP A 45 -15.15 3.42 29.54
C ASP A 45 -14.76 1.98 29.17
N LEU A 46 -13.52 1.62 29.52
CA LEU A 46 -12.98 0.27 29.27
C LEU A 46 -13.60 -0.80 30.17
N GLU A 47 -14.19 -0.44 31.33
CA GLU A 47 -14.87 -1.42 32.19
C GLU A 47 -16.14 -1.95 31.50
N ARG A 48 -16.86 -1.05 30.82
CA ARG A 48 -18.03 -1.42 30.02
C ARG A 48 -17.66 -2.33 28.83
N ILE A 49 -16.53 -2.07 28.17
CA ILE A 49 -16.03 -2.97 27.11
C ILE A 49 -15.65 -4.34 27.68
N SER A 50 -14.98 -4.38 28.84
CA SER A 50 -14.64 -5.63 29.53
C SER A 50 -15.89 -6.43 29.88
N PHE A 51 -16.96 -5.77 30.33
CA PHE A 51 -18.25 -6.42 30.58
C PHE A 51 -18.81 -7.08 29.32
N TYR A 52 -18.77 -6.40 28.18
CA TYR A 52 -19.22 -6.98 26.91
C TYR A 52 -18.38 -8.18 26.48
N THR A 53 -17.05 -8.12 26.59
CA THR A 53 -16.19 -9.26 26.27
C THR A 53 -16.49 -10.49 27.14
N SER A 54 -16.72 -10.29 28.44
CA SER A 54 -17.10 -11.38 29.36
C SER A 54 -18.49 -11.96 29.05
N LEU A 55 -19.44 -11.12 28.64
CA LEU A 55 -20.74 -11.60 28.16
C LEU A 55 -20.59 -12.46 26.91
N ILE A 56 -19.80 -12.01 25.94
CA ILE A 56 -19.54 -12.78 24.71
C ILE A 56 -18.98 -14.16 25.04
N GLU A 57 -17.93 -14.22 25.86
CA GLU A 57 -17.28 -15.49 26.24
C GLU A 57 -18.26 -16.45 26.92
N LYS A 58 -19.08 -15.93 27.85
CA LYS A 58 -20.10 -16.72 28.54
C LYS A 58 -21.11 -17.33 27.56
N TYR A 59 -21.62 -16.54 26.63
CA TYR A 59 -22.67 -16.98 25.71
C TYR A 59 -22.14 -17.77 24.51
N GLN A 60 -20.89 -17.53 24.08
CA GLN A 60 -20.21 -18.36 23.09
C GLN A 60 -20.12 -19.81 23.58
N TYR A 61 -19.70 -20.02 24.84
CA TYR A 61 -19.69 -21.35 25.45
C TYR A 61 -21.08 -22.01 25.47
N GLN A 62 -22.13 -21.24 25.76
CA GLN A 62 -23.50 -21.76 25.78
C GLN A 62 -24.00 -22.11 24.38
N ILE A 63 -23.72 -21.29 23.36
CA ILE A 63 -24.17 -21.52 21.98
C ILE A 63 -23.54 -22.78 21.38
N ILE A 64 -22.27 -23.05 21.68
CA ILE A 64 -21.57 -24.25 21.19
C ILE A 64 -22.23 -25.55 21.69
N GLN A 65 -22.88 -25.49 22.86
CA GLN A 65 -23.57 -26.65 23.45
C GLN A 65 -24.97 -26.90 22.87
N LEU A 66 -25.50 -25.98 22.06
CA LEU A 66 -26.84 -26.10 21.50
C LEU A 66 -26.85 -26.94 20.22
N THR A 67 -27.88 -27.76 20.08
CA THR A 67 -28.17 -28.53 18.85
C THR A 67 -29.23 -27.85 17.98
N ASP A 68 -30.03 -26.95 18.54
CA ASP A 68 -31.13 -26.25 17.88
C ASP A 68 -30.68 -24.88 17.35
N PHE A 69 -30.79 -24.69 16.03
CA PHE A 69 -30.41 -23.44 15.37
C PHE A 69 -31.20 -22.23 15.86
N ASN A 70 -32.51 -22.36 16.03
CA ASN A 70 -33.38 -21.25 16.38
C ASN A 70 -33.11 -20.77 17.81
N LYS A 71 -32.77 -21.69 18.72
CA LYS A 71 -32.34 -21.34 20.08
C LYS A 71 -31.00 -20.60 20.06
N GLY A 72 -30.02 -21.09 19.30
CA GLY A 72 -28.74 -20.41 19.13
C GLY A 72 -28.90 -19.01 18.54
N HIS A 73 -29.73 -18.87 17.49
CA HIS A 73 -30.05 -17.59 16.87
C HIS A 73 -30.72 -16.62 17.84
N THR A 74 -31.69 -17.08 18.63
CA THR A 74 -32.40 -16.23 19.62
C THR A 74 -31.44 -15.69 20.68
N ILE A 75 -30.58 -16.55 21.22
CA ILE A 75 -29.56 -16.13 22.20
C ILE A 75 -28.60 -15.15 21.57
N TYR A 76 -28.12 -15.44 20.35
CA TYR A 76 -27.23 -14.56 19.61
C TYR A 76 -27.84 -13.18 19.40
N ILE A 77 -29.06 -13.08 18.85
CA ILE A 77 -29.73 -11.80 18.61
C ILE A 77 -29.98 -11.03 19.90
N THR A 78 -30.38 -11.71 20.98
CA THR A 78 -30.57 -11.07 22.30
C THR A 78 -29.26 -10.49 22.82
N LEU A 79 -28.16 -11.22 22.65
CA LEU A 79 -26.83 -10.75 23.02
C LEU A 79 -26.39 -9.56 22.15
N GLN A 80 -26.65 -9.60 20.84
CA GLN A 80 -26.35 -8.49 19.94
C GLN A 80 -27.09 -7.21 20.34
N GLN A 81 -28.35 -7.29 20.78
CA GLN A 81 -29.09 -6.11 21.26
C GLN A 81 -28.39 -5.42 22.43
N ILE A 82 -27.70 -6.18 23.28
CA ILE A 82 -26.96 -5.66 24.44
C ILE A 82 -25.60 -5.08 23.98
N ILE A 83 -24.87 -5.83 23.16
CA ILE A 83 -23.50 -5.51 22.76
C ILE A 83 -23.44 -4.40 21.71
N ASN A 84 -24.43 -4.29 20.81
CA ASN A 84 -24.42 -3.29 19.74
C ASN A 84 -24.27 -1.86 20.28
N SER A 85 -24.86 -1.56 21.44
CA SER A 85 -24.65 -0.26 22.10
C SER A 85 -23.17 0.00 22.39
N GLY A 86 -22.44 -1.01 22.88
CA GLY A 86 -21.00 -0.94 23.10
C GLY A 86 -20.19 -0.80 21.81
N ILE A 87 -20.56 -1.51 20.75
CA ILE A 87 -19.89 -1.37 19.45
C ILE A 87 -20.09 0.04 18.89
N GLN A 88 -21.29 0.62 19.03
CA GLN A 88 -21.54 2.01 18.62
C GLN A 88 -20.73 3.01 19.45
N ASP A 89 -20.58 2.79 20.75
CA ASP A 89 -19.72 3.62 21.61
C ASP A 89 -18.23 3.54 21.18
N VAL A 90 -17.77 2.34 20.80
CA VAL A 90 -16.43 2.12 20.22
C VAL A 90 -16.26 2.89 18.91
N LEU A 91 -17.21 2.75 17.97
CA LEU A 91 -17.17 3.46 16.68
C LEU A 91 -17.21 4.98 16.87
N GLY A 92 -18.00 5.47 17.82
CA GLY A 92 -18.05 6.88 18.20
C GLY A 92 -16.69 7.36 18.73
N SER A 93 -16.05 6.56 19.58
CA SER A 93 -14.72 6.87 20.14
C SER A 93 -13.63 6.89 19.07
N ILE A 94 -13.61 5.91 18.15
CA ILE A 94 -12.70 5.88 16.99
C ILE A 94 -12.91 7.14 16.13
N THR A 95 -14.16 7.51 15.88
CA THR A 95 -14.50 8.71 15.10
C THR A 95 -14.03 9.99 15.80
N ALA A 96 -14.18 10.07 17.12
CA ALA A 96 -13.71 11.22 17.90
C ALA A 96 -12.18 11.34 17.86
N LEU A 97 -11.45 10.22 18.03
CA LEU A 97 -9.98 10.19 17.92
C LEU A 97 -9.48 10.59 16.53
N ARG A 98 -10.15 10.12 15.46
CA ARG A 98 -9.86 10.55 14.09
C ARG A 98 -10.09 12.05 13.87
N ASN A 99 -10.98 12.66 14.63
CA ASN A 99 -11.30 14.09 14.54
C ASN A 99 -10.58 14.94 15.59
N SER A 100 -9.65 14.36 16.36
CA SER A 100 -8.86 15.07 17.35
C SER A 100 -8.14 16.27 16.73
N GLU A 101 -8.10 17.38 17.48
CA GLU A 101 -7.31 18.57 17.12
C GLU A 101 -5.80 18.29 17.29
N GLN A 102 -5.46 17.31 18.12
CA GLN A 102 -4.10 16.87 18.38
C GLN A 102 -3.65 15.91 17.28
N LYS A 103 -2.89 16.45 16.31
CA LYS A 103 -2.46 15.71 15.11
C LYS A 103 -1.76 14.39 15.42
N LEU A 104 -0.89 14.37 16.44
CA LEU A 104 -0.16 13.17 16.82
C LEU A 104 -1.10 12.08 17.34
N ILE A 105 -2.10 12.44 18.15
CA ILE A 105 -3.12 11.51 18.64
C ILE A 105 -3.97 11.00 17.49
N ARG A 106 -4.42 11.90 16.61
CA ARG A 106 -5.15 11.54 15.41
C ARG A 106 -4.38 10.52 14.57
N ALA A 107 -3.13 10.83 14.23
CA ALA A 107 -2.30 9.98 13.39
C ALA A 107 -2.00 8.64 14.07
N SER A 108 -1.65 8.61 15.36
CA SER A 108 -1.44 7.36 16.09
C SER A 108 -2.71 6.51 16.19
N SER A 109 -3.87 7.13 16.40
CA SER A 109 -5.14 6.40 16.44
C SER A 109 -5.50 5.78 15.09
N GLU A 110 -5.16 6.44 13.99
CA GLU A 110 -5.35 5.91 12.65
C GLU A 110 -4.44 4.69 12.40
N ALA A 111 -3.15 4.77 12.76
CA ALA A 111 -2.22 3.64 12.68
C ALA A 111 -2.67 2.43 13.52
N LEU A 112 -3.24 2.68 14.70
CA LEU A 112 -3.60 1.63 15.65
C LEU A 112 -4.98 1.03 15.41
N LEU A 113 -5.96 1.79 14.91
CA LEU A 113 -7.37 1.37 14.87
C LEU A 113 -7.95 1.32 13.46
N ILE A 114 -7.51 2.21 12.57
CA ILE A 114 -8.08 2.33 11.23
C ILE A 114 -7.31 1.44 10.26
N GLN A 115 -5.98 1.57 10.22
CA GLN A 115 -5.14 0.74 9.36
C GLN A 115 -5.32 -0.76 9.61
N PRO A 116 -5.46 -1.27 10.84
CA PRO A 116 -5.70 -2.71 11.03
C PRO A 116 -7.13 -3.17 10.63
N GLY A 117 -7.95 -2.27 10.06
CA GLY A 117 -9.30 -2.54 9.61
C GLY A 117 -10.34 -2.69 10.73
N ILE A 118 -10.05 -2.23 11.95
CA ILE A 118 -10.93 -2.47 13.11
C ILE A 118 -12.27 -1.76 12.94
N GLU A 119 -12.26 -0.49 12.53
CA GLU A 119 -13.49 0.28 12.28
C GLU A 119 -14.39 -0.39 11.23
N GLU A 120 -13.79 -0.81 10.11
CA GLU A 120 -14.50 -1.43 8.99
C GLU A 120 -15.07 -2.80 9.37
N LYS A 121 -14.30 -3.63 10.08
CA LYS A 121 -14.77 -4.94 10.55
C LYS A 121 -15.90 -4.80 11.57
N LEU A 122 -15.86 -3.80 12.45
CA LEU A 122 -16.95 -3.52 13.39
C LEU A 122 -18.25 -3.10 12.64
N LYS A 123 -18.13 -2.24 11.62
CA LYS A 123 -19.27 -1.86 10.76
C LYS A 123 -19.83 -3.05 10.00
N TRP A 124 -18.96 -3.84 9.37
CA TRP A 124 -19.32 -5.04 8.62
C TRP A 124 -20.12 -6.03 9.47
N ILE A 125 -19.69 -6.28 10.71
CA ILE A 125 -20.42 -7.16 11.63
C ILE A 125 -21.84 -6.64 11.94
N ILE A 126 -22.01 -5.34 12.13
CA ILE A 126 -23.34 -4.73 12.37
C ILE A 126 -24.25 -4.98 11.17
N ASP A 127 -23.73 -4.81 9.96
CA ASP A 127 -24.50 -4.97 8.72
C ASP A 127 -24.89 -6.44 8.48
N GLU A 128 -23.92 -7.36 8.60
CA GLU A 128 -24.14 -8.80 8.36
C GLU A 128 -25.08 -9.46 9.38
N ASN A 129 -25.15 -8.92 10.60
CA ASN A 129 -26.08 -9.39 11.62
C ASN A 129 -27.55 -9.32 11.15
N ASN A 130 -27.88 -8.45 10.20
CA ASN A 130 -29.23 -8.30 9.66
C ASN A 130 -29.61 -9.41 8.66
N HIS A 131 -28.66 -10.24 8.23
CA HIS A 131 -28.86 -11.25 7.18
C HIS A 131 -28.76 -12.70 7.66
N LEU A 132 -28.52 -12.92 8.96
CA LEU A 132 -28.30 -14.25 9.56
C LEU A 132 -29.46 -15.23 9.41
N HIS A 133 -30.68 -14.74 9.21
CA HIS A 133 -31.88 -15.57 9.01
C HIS A 133 -31.88 -16.32 7.67
N LYS A 134 -31.09 -15.88 6.67
CA LYS A 134 -31.04 -16.48 5.33
C LYS A 134 -30.27 -17.82 5.31
N PHE A 135 -29.29 -17.97 6.19
CA PHE A 135 -28.39 -19.14 6.22
C PHE A 135 -29.05 -20.45 6.67
N GLN A 136 -30.31 -20.43 7.10
CA GLN A 136 -31.04 -21.66 7.42
C GLN A 136 -31.38 -22.48 6.17
N ASN A 137 -31.54 -21.82 5.01
CA ASN A 137 -32.08 -22.43 3.80
C ASN A 137 -31.04 -22.60 2.69
N ASP A 138 -29.85 -21.99 2.83
CA ASP A 138 -28.77 -22.03 1.85
C ASP A 138 -27.45 -22.47 2.51
N GLN A 139 -27.06 -23.71 2.26
CA GLN A 139 -25.87 -24.30 2.86
C GLN A 139 -24.57 -23.83 2.19
N ASP A 140 -24.60 -23.47 0.91
CA ASP A 140 -23.41 -23.02 0.18
C ASP A 140 -23.07 -21.57 0.56
N GLU A 141 -24.10 -20.73 0.71
CA GLU A 141 -23.96 -19.37 1.24
C GLU A 141 -23.42 -19.41 2.68
N TYR A 142 -23.92 -20.33 3.53
CA TYR A 142 -23.42 -20.53 4.89
C TYR A 142 -21.93 -20.88 4.92
N GLN A 143 -21.46 -21.83 4.09
CA GLN A 143 -20.05 -22.25 4.09
C GLN A 143 -19.13 -21.15 3.56
N THR A 144 -19.55 -20.47 2.50
CA THR A 144 -18.81 -19.33 1.93
C THR A 144 -18.66 -18.22 2.96
N PHE A 145 -19.75 -17.85 3.64
CA PHE A 145 -19.72 -16.83 4.66
C PHE A 145 -18.88 -17.23 5.89
N LEU A 146 -18.99 -18.48 6.34
CA LEU A 146 -18.17 -18.99 7.45
C LEU A 146 -16.67 -18.99 7.11
N ALA A 147 -16.29 -19.32 5.87
CA ALA A 147 -14.91 -19.24 5.41
C ALA A 147 -14.42 -17.78 5.40
N ARG A 148 -15.23 -16.86 4.90
CA ARG A 148 -14.95 -15.42 4.94
C ARG A 148 -14.77 -14.92 6.37
N LEU A 149 -15.66 -15.26 7.30
CA LEU A 149 -15.57 -14.92 8.72
C LEU A 149 -14.26 -15.38 9.35
N LYS A 150 -13.85 -16.62 9.09
CA LYS A 150 -12.58 -17.15 9.60
C LYS A 150 -11.39 -16.37 9.05
N ASN A 151 -11.44 -15.98 7.77
CA ASN A 151 -10.43 -15.13 7.19
C ASN A 151 -10.38 -13.77 7.90
N GLU A 152 -11.53 -13.14 8.14
CA GLU A 152 -11.61 -11.87 8.88
C GLU A 152 -11.01 -11.97 10.29
N ILE A 153 -11.28 -13.06 11.03
CA ILE A 153 -10.70 -13.30 12.36
C ILE A 153 -9.18 -13.43 12.28
N ASN A 154 -8.69 -14.27 11.36
CA ASN A 154 -7.26 -14.51 11.18
C ASN A 154 -6.50 -13.26 10.73
N ASN A 155 -7.19 -12.35 10.05
CA ASN A 155 -6.62 -11.10 9.55
C ASN A 155 -6.65 -9.96 10.60
N VAL A 156 -7.19 -10.18 11.80
CA VAL A 156 -7.04 -9.21 12.89
C VAL A 156 -5.63 -9.37 13.49
N PRO A 157 -4.72 -8.39 13.36
CA PRO A 157 -3.40 -8.52 13.92
C PRO A 157 -3.47 -8.51 15.46
N PRO A 158 -2.50 -9.14 16.15
CA PRO A 158 -2.39 -9.01 17.60
C PRO A 158 -2.13 -7.54 18.00
N PRO A 159 -2.83 -6.98 19.00
CA PRO A 159 -2.65 -5.57 19.38
C PRO A 159 -1.24 -5.30 19.92
N GLN A 160 -0.58 -6.29 20.53
CA GLN A 160 0.80 -6.15 20.99
C GLN A 160 1.75 -5.88 19.83
N TYR A 161 1.53 -6.52 18.68
CA TYR A 161 2.39 -6.34 17.51
C TYR A 161 2.28 -4.92 16.95
N THR A 162 1.07 -4.39 16.81
CA THR A 162 0.87 -3.03 16.30
C THR A 162 1.39 -1.97 17.26
N CYS A 163 1.13 -2.13 18.57
CA CYS A 163 1.64 -1.20 19.60
C CYS A 163 3.18 -1.24 19.70
N GLN A 164 3.80 -2.43 19.63
CA GLN A 164 5.26 -2.57 19.66
C GLN A 164 5.92 -1.98 18.41
N THR A 165 5.32 -2.18 17.23
CA THR A 165 5.81 -1.57 15.99
C THR A 165 5.78 -0.05 16.09
N LEU A 166 4.67 0.53 16.57
CA LEU A 166 4.58 1.97 16.77
C LEU A 166 5.54 2.48 17.86
N ASN A 167 5.68 1.77 18.99
CA ASN A 167 6.67 2.09 20.03
C ASN A 167 8.08 2.17 19.46
N LYS A 168 8.53 1.09 18.82
CA LYS A 168 9.88 1.01 18.24
C LYS A 168 10.10 2.13 17.24
N PHE A 169 9.10 2.37 16.39
CA PHE A 169 9.17 3.46 15.42
C PHE A 169 9.29 4.83 16.10
N VAL A 170 8.47 5.11 17.12
CA VAL A 170 8.59 6.36 17.89
C VAL A 170 9.96 6.47 18.57
N GLU A 171 10.47 5.39 19.15
CA GLU A 171 11.80 5.35 19.79
C GLU A 171 12.93 5.63 18.79
N ASP A 172 12.91 4.98 17.62
CA ASP A 172 13.92 5.19 16.56
C ASP A 172 13.93 6.65 16.09
N ILE A 173 12.75 7.27 15.98
CA ILE A 173 12.59 8.67 15.56
C ILE A 173 12.98 9.64 16.67
N VAL A 174 12.61 9.38 17.93
CA VAL A 174 13.04 10.18 19.08
C VAL A 174 14.56 10.08 19.25
N HIS A 175 15.17 8.93 19.00
CA HIS A 175 16.61 8.77 19.00
C HIS A 175 17.29 9.65 17.94
N GLU A 176 16.73 9.67 16.73
CA GLU A 176 17.30 10.37 15.57
C GLU A 176 17.06 11.89 15.59
N TYR A 177 15.88 12.33 16.03
CA TYR A 177 15.43 13.73 15.94
C TYR A 177 15.21 14.39 17.30
N SER A 178 15.54 13.70 18.40
CA SER A 178 15.06 14.07 19.74
C SER A 178 13.52 14.10 19.79
N LEU A 179 12.94 14.46 20.94
CA LEU A 179 11.49 14.60 21.08
C LEU A 179 10.96 15.87 20.41
N ASN A 180 11.12 15.96 19.08
CA ASN A 180 10.64 17.05 18.24
C ASN A 180 9.21 16.73 17.75
N ILE A 181 8.20 17.29 18.43
CA ILE A 181 6.79 16.99 18.17
C ILE A 181 6.37 17.28 16.71
N PRO A 182 6.72 18.44 16.10
CA PRO A 182 6.44 18.67 14.68
C PRO A 182 7.00 17.59 13.74
N ILE A 183 8.21 17.09 13.97
CA ILE A 183 8.78 16.00 13.16
C ILE A 183 8.01 14.70 13.41
N LEU A 184 7.72 14.36 14.66
CA LEU A 184 6.96 13.16 15.01
C LEU A 184 5.56 13.15 14.37
N GLU A 185 4.88 14.30 14.30
CA GLU A 185 3.60 14.41 13.59
C GLU A 185 3.71 14.02 12.12
N ILE A 186 4.73 14.53 11.42
CA ILE A 186 4.98 14.22 10.00
C ILE A 186 5.32 12.74 9.82
N VAL A 187 6.09 12.18 10.75
CA VAL A 187 6.61 10.81 10.68
C VAL A 187 5.53 9.77 10.99
N ILE A 188 4.60 10.04 11.92
CA ILE A 188 3.43 9.16 12.13
C ILE A 188 2.44 9.29 10.96
N GLU A 189 2.25 10.49 10.39
CA GLU A 189 1.46 10.66 9.17
C GLU A 189 2.01 9.82 8.01
N LYS A 190 3.34 9.71 7.90
CA LYS A 190 4.01 8.86 6.91
C LYS A 190 3.65 7.37 7.06
N LEU A 191 3.52 6.84 8.29
CA LEU A 191 3.05 5.47 8.51
C LEU A 191 1.61 5.27 8.00
N ASN A 192 0.76 6.28 8.17
CA ASN A 192 -0.67 6.17 7.89
C ASN A 192 -1.01 6.08 6.40
N ARG A 193 -0.21 6.74 5.55
CA ARG A 193 -0.50 6.93 4.12
C ARG A 193 -0.38 5.67 3.27
N ASN A 194 0.27 4.62 3.75
CA ASN A 194 0.60 3.42 2.98
C ASN A 194 -0.55 2.41 2.80
N TYR A 195 -1.71 2.58 3.47
CA TYR A 195 -2.61 1.42 3.68
C TYR A 195 -3.87 1.33 2.80
N ASN A 196 -4.55 2.42 2.40
CA ASN A 196 -5.86 2.30 1.73
C ASN A 196 -6.05 3.10 0.43
N GLU A 197 -5.50 4.32 0.33
CA GLU A 197 -5.67 5.11 -0.89
C GLU A 197 -4.76 4.67 -2.03
N GLU A 198 -3.60 4.11 -1.70
CA GLU A 198 -2.62 3.70 -2.69
C GLU A 198 -3.08 2.42 -3.40
N GLU A 199 -3.49 1.36 -2.70
CA GLU A 199 -4.01 0.14 -3.35
C GLU A 199 -5.17 0.44 -4.34
N LEU A 200 -6.16 1.25 -3.92
CA LEU A 200 -7.28 1.67 -4.78
C LEU A 200 -6.86 2.56 -5.97
N PHE A 201 -5.77 3.32 -5.82
CA PHE A 201 -5.18 4.11 -6.91
C PHE A 201 -4.37 3.23 -7.87
N LEU A 202 -3.65 2.25 -7.34
CA LEU A 202 -2.81 1.30 -8.08
C LEU A 202 -3.66 0.36 -8.94
N GLU A 203 -4.81 -0.12 -8.42
CA GLU A 203 -5.79 -0.91 -9.17
C GLU A 203 -6.37 -0.16 -10.39
N LYS A 204 -6.34 1.17 -10.38
CA LYS A 204 -6.88 2.03 -11.44
C LYS A 204 -5.79 2.58 -12.36
N LEU A 205 -4.54 2.19 -12.17
CA LEU A 205 -3.43 2.77 -12.91
C LEU A 205 -3.42 2.23 -14.36
N GLN A 206 -3.99 3.03 -15.26
CA GLN A 206 -4.08 2.70 -16.69
C GLN A 206 -2.81 3.16 -17.42
N ASN A 207 -2.46 2.43 -18.50
CA ASN A 207 -1.36 2.78 -19.39
C ASN A 207 -1.69 4.10 -20.12
N SER A 208 -1.07 5.20 -19.66
CA SER A 208 -1.40 6.54 -20.15
C SER A 208 -1.08 6.73 -21.64
N ILE A 209 -0.14 5.96 -22.19
CA ILE A 209 0.24 6.03 -23.61
C ILE A 209 -0.90 5.49 -24.48
N LEU A 210 -1.42 4.31 -24.13
CA LEU A 210 -2.53 3.70 -24.86
C LEU A 210 -3.81 4.52 -24.72
N GLN A 211 -4.07 5.08 -23.54
CA GLN A 211 -5.21 5.97 -23.35
C GLN A 211 -5.16 7.16 -24.29
N LEU A 212 -4.01 7.83 -24.39
CA LEU A 212 -3.83 8.97 -25.28
C LEU A 212 -3.97 8.59 -26.76
N ILE A 213 -3.55 7.37 -27.15
CA ILE A 213 -3.77 6.85 -28.51
C ILE A 213 -5.27 6.67 -28.75
N LEU A 214 -5.95 5.96 -27.86
CA LEU A 214 -7.39 5.68 -27.98
C LEU A 214 -8.21 6.97 -28.02
N GLU A 215 -7.89 7.97 -27.18
CA GLU A 215 -8.51 9.29 -27.17
C GLU A 215 -8.35 10.07 -28.49
N GLN A 216 -7.23 9.89 -29.20
CA GLN A 216 -6.98 10.51 -30.50
C GLN A 216 -7.65 9.76 -31.66
N GLU A 217 -7.94 8.48 -31.47
CA GLU A 217 -8.52 7.59 -32.49
C GLU A 217 -10.04 7.47 -32.43
N VAL A 218 -10.71 8.01 -31.38
CA VAL A 218 -12.18 7.91 -31.14
C VAL A 218 -13.05 8.23 -32.37
N ASP A 219 -12.55 9.05 -33.31
CA ASP A 219 -13.28 9.48 -34.51
C ASP A 219 -12.74 8.90 -35.84
N THR A 220 -11.87 7.87 -35.79
CA THR A 220 -11.26 7.27 -36.98
C THR A 220 -11.83 5.88 -37.31
N SER A 221 -12.00 5.60 -38.61
CA SER A 221 -12.61 4.35 -39.10
C SER A 221 -11.80 3.11 -38.70
N SER A 222 -12.47 2.01 -38.34
CA SER A 222 -11.81 0.78 -37.87
C SER A 222 -10.91 0.16 -38.94
N VAL A 223 -9.58 0.21 -38.72
CA VAL A 223 -8.61 -0.58 -39.48
C VAL A 223 -8.69 -2.03 -39.00
N SER A 224 -8.77 -2.99 -39.93
CA SER A 224 -8.70 -4.42 -39.58
C SER A 224 -7.25 -4.86 -39.45
N PHE A 225 -6.83 -5.28 -38.26
CA PHE A 225 -5.50 -5.85 -38.00
C PHE A 225 -5.45 -7.35 -38.32
N THR A 226 -4.30 -7.81 -38.81
CA THR A 226 -3.98 -9.23 -38.97
C THR A 226 -3.70 -9.90 -37.61
N GLU A 227 -3.72 -11.22 -37.56
CA GLU A 227 -3.45 -11.96 -36.31
C GLU A 227 -2.05 -11.67 -35.75
N GLN A 228 -1.05 -11.51 -36.62
CA GLN A 228 0.30 -11.15 -36.21
C GLN A 228 0.35 -9.72 -35.64
N GLU A 229 -0.32 -8.77 -36.28
CA GLU A 229 -0.43 -7.38 -35.79
C GLU A 229 -1.11 -7.31 -34.43
N ILE A 230 -2.15 -8.11 -34.20
CA ILE A 230 -2.82 -8.21 -32.89
C ILE A 230 -1.82 -8.70 -31.82
N LYS A 231 -1.06 -9.76 -32.10
CA LYS A 231 -0.04 -10.25 -31.14
C LYS A 231 1.05 -9.23 -30.87
N VAL A 232 1.45 -8.43 -31.88
CA VAL A 232 2.39 -7.32 -31.69
C VAL A 232 1.76 -6.27 -30.78
N ILE A 233 0.51 -5.88 -31.01
CA ILE A 233 -0.22 -4.92 -30.17
C ILE A 233 -0.30 -5.41 -28.72
N ASP A 234 -0.59 -6.68 -28.47
CA ASP A 234 -0.67 -7.26 -27.13
C ASP A 234 0.66 -7.15 -26.37
N ILE A 235 1.80 -7.46 -27.00
CA ILE A 235 3.12 -7.25 -26.39
C ILE A 235 3.38 -5.75 -26.16
N MET A 236 2.99 -4.92 -27.14
CA MET A 236 3.21 -3.48 -27.08
C MET A 236 2.40 -2.82 -25.97
N GLU A 237 1.24 -3.37 -25.60
CA GLU A 237 0.49 -2.90 -24.43
C GLU A 237 1.31 -3.03 -23.15
N ILE A 238 1.95 -4.17 -22.97
CA ILE A 238 2.85 -4.44 -21.84
C ILE A 238 4.09 -3.56 -21.89
N LEU A 239 4.77 -3.51 -23.03
CA LEU A 239 6.03 -2.76 -23.15
C LEU A 239 5.82 -1.24 -23.00
N THR A 240 4.73 -0.71 -23.55
CA THR A 240 4.40 0.71 -23.38
C THR A 240 3.99 1.04 -21.94
N ALA A 241 3.41 0.08 -21.20
CA ALA A 241 3.16 0.26 -19.76
C ALA A 241 4.48 0.50 -19.01
N HIS A 242 5.53 -0.26 -19.29
CA HIS A 242 6.84 -0.05 -18.66
C HIS A 242 7.49 1.30 -19.04
N ILE A 243 7.23 1.83 -20.24
CA ILE A 243 7.65 3.20 -20.59
C ILE A 243 6.90 4.23 -19.73
N ASP A 244 5.59 4.06 -19.52
CA ASP A 244 4.82 4.90 -18.61
C ASP A 244 5.31 4.77 -17.16
N PHE A 245 5.68 3.56 -16.73
CA PHE A 245 6.25 3.31 -15.41
C PHE A 245 7.56 4.07 -15.23
N PHE A 246 8.49 4.01 -16.19
CA PHE A 246 9.72 4.80 -16.14
C PHE A 246 9.46 6.30 -16.07
N LYS A 247 8.44 6.79 -16.79
CA LYS A 247 8.04 8.20 -16.70
C LYS A 247 7.56 8.56 -15.28
N ARG A 248 6.74 7.72 -14.66
CA ARG A 248 6.28 7.92 -13.28
C ARG A 248 7.43 7.84 -12.28
N LEU A 249 8.23 6.78 -12.34
CA LEU A 249 9.41 6.58 -11.49
C LEU A 249 10.40 7.74 -11.62
N SER A 250 10.61 8.30 -12.82
CA SER A 250 11.55 9.42 -13.01
C SER A 250 11.24 10.62 -12.08
N LYS A 251 9.96 10.88 -11.79
CA LYS A 251 9.55 11.94 -10.87
C LYS A 251 9.97 11.61 -9.43
N ILE A 252 9.74 10.38 -9.00
CA ILE A 252 10.09 9.88 -7.67
C ILE A 252 11.61 9.92 -7.48
N TYR A 253 12.37 9.46 -8.47
CA TYR A 253 13.84 9.53 -8.46
C TYR A 253 14.39 10.94 -8.39
N ILE A 254 13.86 11.89 -9.18
CA ILE A 254 14.31 13.29 -9.14
C ILE A 254 14.09 13.89 -7.75
N LYS A 255 13.02 13.46 -7.06
CA LYS A 255 12.74 13.89 -5.69
C LYS A 255 13.70 13.24 -4.71
N PHE A 256 13.90 11.93 -4.82
CA PHE A 256 14.88 11.18 -4.05
C PHE A 256 16.28 11.79 -4.13
N ASP A 257 16.83 12.03 -5.33
CA ASP A 257 18.17 12.61 -5.51
C ASP A 257 18.33 13.91 -4.72
N LYS A 258 17.37 14.84 -4.88
CA LYS A 258 17.39 16.11 -4.15
C LYS A 258 17.32 15.92 -2.64
N LEU A 259 16.42 15.06 -2.18
CA LEU A 259 16.21 14.83 -0.76
C LEU A 259 17.40 14.16 -0.11
N LEU A 260 17.96 13.12 -0.74
CA LEU A 260 19.15 12.45 -0.25
C LEU A 260 20.32 13.44 -0.14
N LEU A 261 20.57 14.27 -1.16
CA LEU A 261 21.61 15.30 -1.09
C LEU A 261 21.37 16.32 0.05
N GLN A 262 20.11 16.71 0.30
CA GLN A 262 19.78 17.58 1.42
C GLN A 262 19.98 16.89 2.78
N LYS A 263 19.57 15.63 2.93
CA LYS A 263 19.78 14.81 4.13
C LYS A 263 21.27 14.66 4.43
N LEU A 264 22.07 14.26 3.43
CA LEU A 264 23.53 14.11 3.56
C LEU A 264 24.19 15.43 3.96
N LYS A 265 23.76 16.55 3.36
CA LYS A 265 24.24 17.89 3.73
C LYS A 265 23.87 18.27 5.15
N LEU A 266 22.64 17.98 5.61
CA LEU A 266 22.22 18.22 6.99
C LEU A 266 23.12 17.50 8.00
N ASP A 267 23.66 16.36 7.59
CA ASP A 267 24.48 15.47 8.40
C ASP A 267 25.99 15.64 8.20
N ASN A 268 26.40 16.58 7.36
CA ASN A 268 27.81 16.78 6.98
C ASN A 268 28.48 15.50 6.45
N LEU A 269 27.72 14.67 5.75
CA LEU A 269 28.18 13.44 5.12
C LEU A 269 28.67 13.71 3.68
N PRO A 270 29.56 12.86 3.14
CA PRO A 270 29.92 12.93 1.72
C PRO A 270 28.66 12.77 0.87
N ALA A 271 28.60 13.50 -0.24
CA ALA A 271 27.48 13.48 -1.16
C ALA A 271 27.96 13.04 -2.55
N PRO A 272 27.19 12.21 -3.27
CA PRO A 272 27.50 11.89 -4.66
C PRO A 272 27.35 13.14 -5.53
N GLU A 273 27.94 13.10 -6.73
CA GLU A 273 27.63 14.11 -7.75
C GLU A 273 26.14 14.00 -8.12
N SER A 274 25.42 15.13 -8.08
CA SER A 274 24.01 15.16 -8.48
C SER A 274 23.89 14.70 -9.92
N VAL A 275 23.01 13.72 -10.13
CA VAL A 275 22.69 13.23 -11.45
C VAL A 275 21.66 14.19 -12.07
N ASP A 276 21.99 14.86 -13.18
CA ASP A 276 21.03 15.68 -13.94
C ASP A 276 20.04 14.81 -14.75
N LEU A 277 19.28 13.98 -14.01
CA LEU A 277 18.19 13.13 -14.47
C LEU A 277 17.07 13.96 -15.11
N LYS A 278 16.79 15.13 -14.50
CA LYS A 278 15.63 15.97 -14.78
C LYS A 278 15.60 16.47 -16.23
N THR A 279 16.76 16.67 -16.84
CA THR A 279 16.82 17.31 -18.16
C THR A 279 16.98 16.32 -19.30
N HIS A 280 17.70 15.22 -19.09
CA HIS A 280 18.04 14.29 -20.18
C HIS A 280 17.06 13.12 -20.32
N VAL A 281 16.69 12.46 -19.21
CA VAL A 281 15.90 11.21 -19.24
C VAL A 281 14.43 11.51 -19.44
N THR A 282 13.87 12.45 -18.67
CA THR A 282 12.47 12.85 -18.81
C THR A 282 12.17 13.39 -20.21
N LYS A 283 13.06 14.20 -20.79
CA LYS A 283 12.90 14.71 -22.16
C LYS A 283 12.95 13.60 -23.22
N LYS A 284 13.84 12.61 -23.05
CA LYS A 284 13.91 11.43 -23.93
C LYS A 284 12.61 10.61 -23.84
N LEU A 285 12.13 10.33 -22.63
CA LEU A 285 10.86 9.65 -22.36
C LEU A 285 9.68 10.38 -23.03
N ASP A 286 9.52 11.67 -22.77
CA ASP A 286 8.40 12.45 -23.31
C ASP A 286 8.43 12.53 -24.84
N ASN A 287 9.60 12.68 -25.44
CA ASN A 287 9.73 12.68 -26.91
C ASN A 287 9.39 11.30 -27.50
N PHE A 288 9.86 10.22 -26.87
CA PHE A 288 9.56 8.87 -27.34
C PHE A 288 8.07 8.55 -27.22
N ILE A 289 7.45 8.87 -26.09
CA ILE A 289 6.00 8.72 -25.86
C ILE A 289 5.21 9.52 -26.90
N LYS A 290 5.58 10.77 -27.18
CA LYS A 290 4.91 11.57 -28.22
C LYS A 290 4.97 10.92 -29.60
N ASN A 291 6.10 10.30 -29.95
CA ASN A 291 6.23 9.59 -31.22
C ASN A 291 5.36 8.32 -31.26
N LEU A 292 5.28 7.57 -30.16
CA LEU A 292 4.38 6.41 -30.05
C LEU A 292 2.92 6.83 -30.19
N VAL A 293 2.51 7.87 -29.47
CA VAL A 293 1.14 8.41 -29.51
C VAL A 293 0.80 8.89 -30.93
N ALA A 294 1.70 9.62 -31.58
CA ALA A 294 1.50 10.10 -32.95
C ALA A 294 1.43 8.95 -33.99
N GLY A 295 2.04 7.80 -33.71
CA GLY A 295 1.94 6.61 -34.53
C GLY A 295 0.58 5.91 -34.44
N GLY A 296 -0.13 6.10 -33.33
CA GLY A 296 -1.41 5.43 -33.06
C GLY A 296 -1.29 3.90 -32.98
N THR A 297 -2.44 3.23 -32.95
CA THR A 297 -2.53 1.77 -32.91
C THR A 297 -1.90 1.12 -34.15
N VAL A 298 -2.00 1.78 -35.32
CA VAL A 298 -1.34 1.33 -36.57
C VAL A 298 0.18 1.39 -36.45
N GLY A 299 0.74 2.40 -35.79
CA GLY A 299 2.18 2.46 -35.52
C GLY A 299 2.63 1.34 -34.60
N LEU A 300 1.86 1.10 -33.53
CA LEU A 300 2.14 0.05 -32.55
C LEU A 300 2.09 -1.37 -33.13
N SER A 301 1.31 -1.62 -34.18
CA SER A 301 1.18 -2.94 -34.80
C SER A 301 2.39 -3.39 -35.62
N THR A 302 3.39 -2.51 -35.81
CA THR A 302 4.55 -2.78 -36.66
C THR A 302 5.71 -3.41 -35.88
N GLU A 303 6.34 -4.44 -36.46
CA GLU A 303 7.54 -5.10 -35.91
C GLU A 303 8.68 -4.11 -35.67
N GLN A 304 8.85 -3.12 -36.57
CA GLN A 304 9.86 -2.08 -36.41
C GLN A 304 9.63 -1.25 -35.14
N THR A 305 8.38 -0.88 -34.84
CA THR A 305 8.06 -0.11 -33.63
C THR A 305 8.24 -0.97 -32.39
N TYR A 306 7.91 -2.26 -32.45
CA TYR A 306 8.21 -3.22 -31.39
C TYR A 306 9.70 -3.28 -31.06
N LEU A 307 10.57 -3.48 -32.06
CA LEU A 307 12.03 -3.50 -31.84
C LEU A 307 12.57 -2.18 -31.28
N LEU A 308 12.00 -1.05 -31.72
CA LEU A 308 12.35 0.28 -31.20
C LEU A 308 11.95 0.44 -29.73
N VAL A 309 10.72 0.05 -29.36
CA VAL A 309 10.21 0.10 -27.98
C VAL A 309 11.03 -0.81 -27.08
N PHE A 310 11.26 -2.05 -27.52
CA PHE A 310 12.12 -3.01 -26.84
C PHE A 310 13.51 -2.42 -26.52
N SER A 311 14.19 -1.91 -27.56
CA SER A 311 15.53 -1.31 -27.41
C SER A 311 15.52 -0.09 -26.49
N PHE A 312 14.44 0.70 -26.53
CA PHE A 312 14.28 1.88 -25.68
C PHE A 312 14.13 1.52 -24.20
N ILE A 313 13.36 0.48 -23.88
CA ILE A 313 13.21 -0.04 -22.52
C ILE A 313 14.55 -0.49 -21.96
N GLN A 314 15.32 -1.28 -22.73
CA GLN A 314 16.67 -1.70 -22.32
C GLN A 314 17.58 -0.50 -22.04
N ASN A 315 17.55 0.51 -22.92
CA ASN A 315 18.37 1.71 -22.77
C ASN A 315 18.02 2.49 -21.49
N ILE A 316 16.73 2.66 -21.21
CA ILE A 316 16.30 3.35 -19.98
C ILE A 316 16.61 2.51 -18.75
N ALA A 317 16.38 1.20 -18.78
CA ALA A 317 16.72 0.31 -17.68
C ALA A 317 18.22 0.41 -17.32
N PHE A 318 19.08 0.43 -18.33
CA PHE A 318 20.52 0.65 -18.15
C PHE A 318 20.85 2.03 -17.57
N GLN A 319 20.18 3.10 -18.01
CA GLN A 319 20.37 4.44 -17.44
C GLN A 319 19.98 4.46 -15.96
N PHE A 320 18.83 3.88 -15.61
CA PHE A 320 18.37 3.76 -14.22
C PHE A 320 19.31 2.90 -13.39
N GLN A 321 19.85 1.80 -13.94
CA GLN A 321 20.89 1.01 -13.27
C GLN A 321 22.14 1.84 -13.00
N THR A 322 22.61 2.62 -13.97
CA THR A 322 23.81 3.45 -13.82
C THR A 322 23.61 4.50 -12.73
N PHE A 323 22.44 5.13 -12.69
CA PHE A 323 22.09 6.02 -11.57
C PHE A 323 22.05 5.26 -10.24
N ASN A 324 21.52 4.04 -10.26
CA ASN A 324 21.53 3.12 -9.14
C ASN A 324 22.94 2.65 -8.72
N GLU A 325 24.00 2.96 -9.45
CA GLU A 325 25.36 2.67 -9.00
C GLU A 325 26.01 3.89 -8.34
N ASN A 326 25.53 5.11 -8.66
CA ASN A 326 26.10 6.37 -8.17
C ASN A 326 25.86 6.65 -6.68
N TYR A 327 24.80 6.10 -6.07
CA TYR A 327 24.47 6.34 -4.66
C TYR A 327 24.92 5.19 -3.74
N ILE A 328 25.59 4.16 -4.28
CA ILE A 328 26.16 3.07 -3.48
C ILE A 328 27.15 3.63 -2.47
N GLY A 329 26.96 3.29 -1.18
CA GLY A 329 27.86 3.68 -0.10
C GLY A 329 27.66 5.09 0.44
N TYR A 330 26.66 5.83 -0.05
CA TYR A 330 26.30 7.15 0.48
C TYR A 330 25.15 7.12 1.49
N ILE A 331 24.31 6.08 1.48
CA ILE A 331 23.23 5.90 2.45
C ILE A 331 23.82 5.29 3.74
N PRO A 332 23.77 5.97 4.90
CA PRO A 332 24.37 5.49 6.13
C PRO A 332 23.47 4.48 6.88
N ASP A 333 24.01 3.31 7.19
CA ASP A 333 23.29 2.22 7.89
C ASP A 333 22.95 2.55 9.36
N ASN A 334 23.65 3.50 9.97
CA ASN A 334 23.51 3.81 11.40
C ASN A 334 22.42 4.83 11.73
N ARG A 335 21.59 5.23 10.74
CA ARG A 335 20.54 6.25 10.90
C ARG A 335 19.21 5.81 10.28
N PRO A 336 18.64 4.69 10.75
CA PRO A 336 17.47 4.06 10.13
C PRO A 336 16.24 4.98 10.13
N GLY A 337 16.05 5.83 11.14
CA GLY A 337 14.93 6.78 11.21
C GLY A 337 14.98 7.90 10.16
N ARG A 338 16.12 8.14 9.50
CA ARG A 338 16.26 9.16 8.45
C ARG A 338 16.46 8.58 7.05
N TYR A 339 17.18 7.46 6.97
CA TYR A 339 17.63 6.88 5.71
C TYR A 339 17.04 5.49 5.41
N GLY A 340 16.25 4.89 6.32
CA GLY A 340 15.68 3.55 6.11
C GLY A 340 14.77 3.47 4.88
N ASP A 341 13.99 4.51 4.61
CA ASP A 341 13.18 4.59 3.39
C ASP A 341 14.04 4.80 2.13
N ASP A 342 15.17 5.50 2.25
CA ASP A 342 16.10 5.69 1.15
C ASP A 342 16.71 4.34 0.72
N GLU A 343 17.10 3.50 1.68
CA GLU A 343 17.59 2.14 1.45
C GLU A 343 16.50 1.21 0.88
N SER A 344 15.27 1.32 1.39
CA SER A 344 14.14 0.52 0.92
C SER A 344 13.76 0.85 -0.52
N PHE A 345 13.65 2.15 -0.83
CA PHE A 345 13.43 2.65 -2.20
C PHE A 345 14.51 2.11 -3.15
N TRP A 346 15.76 2.23 -2.72
CA TRP A 346 16.93 1.81 -3.48
C TRP A 346 16.93 0.32 -3.81
N THR A 347 16.57 -0.50 -2.83
CA THR A 347 16.48 -1.96 -3.00
C THR A 347 15.40 -2.31 -4.02
N LEU A 348 14.19 -1.74 -3.89
CA LEU A 348 13.08 -1.99 -4.79
C LEU A 348 13.36 -1.54 -6.23
N VAL A 349 14.06 -0.42 -6.37
CA VAL A 349 14.59 0.08 -7.66
C VAL A 349 15.46 -0.97 -8.33
N LYS A 350 16.40 -1.55 -7.58
CA LYS A 350 17.33 -2.56 -8.09
C LYS A 350 16.59 -3.81 -8.56
N GLU A 351 15.64 -4.27 -7.74
CA GLU A 351 14.82 -5.44 -8.07
C GLU A 351 13.94 -5.19 -9.30
N TYR A 352 13.31 -4.02 -9.42
CA TYR A 352 12.55 -3.65 -10.63
C TYR A 352 13.39 -3.72 -11.90
N ILE A 353 14.60 -3.12 -11.88
CA ILE A 353 15.51 -3.12 -13.02
C ILE A 353 16.02 -4.53 -13.34
N ALA A 354 16.31 -5.35 -12.31
CA ALA A 354 16.71 -6.74 -12.51
C ALA A 354 15.59 -7.59 -13.12
N SER A 355 14.34 -7.40 -12.70
CA SER A 355 13.15 -8.05 -13.29
C SER A 355 12.92 -7.60 -14.72
N LEU A 356 13.05 -6.30 -15.02
CA LEU A 356 12.99 -5.80 -16.39
C LEU A 356 14.08 -6.40 -17.30
N HIS A 357 15.31 -6.57 -16.81
CA HIS A 357 16.35 -7.24 -17.60
C HIS A 357 15.96 -8.69 -17.93
N ARG A 358 15.32 -9.40 -16.99
CA ARG A 358 14.78 -10.76 -17.24
C ARG A 358 13.71 -10.74 -18.31
N VAL A 359 12.76 -9.80 -18.24
CA VAL A 359 11.72 -9.59 -19.26
C VAL A 359 12.34 -9.30 -20.63
N THR A 360 13.28 -8.36 -20.73
CA THR A 360 13.91 -8.02 -22.02
C THR A 360 14.74 -9.17 -22.57
N LYS A 361 15.45 -9.91 -21.72
CA LYS A 361 16.23 -11.09 -22.16
C LYS A 361 15.32 -12.19 -22.70
N PHE A 362 14.16 -12.39 -22.08
CA PHE A 362 13.16 -13.33 -22.58
C PHE A 362 12.66 -12.92 -23.98
N LEU A 363 12.41 -11.62 -24.19
CA LEU A 363 11.98 -11.09 -25.49
C LEU A 363 13.04 -11.17 -26.58
N GLU A 364 14.34 -11.14 -26.23
CA GLU A 364 15.45 -11.31 -27.20
C GLU A 364 15.56 -12.74 -27.71
N ASP A 365 15.30 -13.73 -26.87
CA ASP A 365 15.54 -15.13 -27.24
C ASP A 365 14.63 -16.13 -26.47
N PRO A 366 13.32 -16.16 -26.75
CA PRO A 366 12.42 -17.17 -26.23
C PRO A 366 12.75 -18.50 -26.93
N ASN A 367 13.48 -19.37 -26.24
CA ASN A 367 13.84 -20.71 -26.72
C ASN A 367 14.76 -20.76 -27.96
N GLY A 368 15.64 -19.79 -28.19
CA GLY A 368 16.60 -19.82 -29.30
C GLY A 368 16.08 -19.22 -30.62
N CYS A 369 14.89 -18.60 -30.60
CA CYS A 369 14.17 -18.16 -31.80
C CYS A 369 14.19 -16.64 -32.04
N GLY A 370 14.90 -15.85 -31.24
CA GLY A 370 14.92 -14.40 -31.41
C GLY A 370 13.59 -13.72 -31.03
N HIS A 371 13.42 -12.46 -31.41
CA HIS A 371 12.23 -11.63 -31.20
C HIS A 371 10.88 -12.12 -31.80
N ASP A 372 10.65 -13.42 -31.98
CA ASP A 372 9.45 -14.01 -32.58
C ASP A 372 8.20 -13.86 -31.69
N VAL A 373 7.40 -12.85 -32.04
CA VAL A 373 6.14 -12.50 -31.38
C VAL A 373 5.11 -13.63 -31.40
N ASN A 374 5.13 -14.52 -32.40
CA ASN A 374 4.20 -15.65 -32.44
C ASN A 374 4.53 -16.71 -31.38
N ILE A 375 5.81 -16.86 -31.03
CA ILE A 375 6.25 -17.77 -29.97
C ILE A 375 5.93 -17.14 -28.61
N ILE A 376 6.26 -15.87 -28.43
CA ILE A 376 6.03 -15.12 -27.18
C ILE A 376 4.55 -15.08 -26.83
N MET A 377 3.69 -14.64 -27.76
CA MET A 377 2.23 -14.56 -27.54
C MET A 377 1.48 -15.87 -27.83
N GLY A 378 2.21 -16.94 -28.14
CA GLY A 378 1.68 -18.27 -28.33
C GLY A 378 2.07 -19.17 -27.17
N ASN A 379 3.04 -20.05 -27.40
CA ASN A 379 3.40 -21.12 -26.47
C ASN A 379 4.10 -20.63 -25.20
N ALA A 380 4.68 -19.42 -25.21
CA ALA A 380 5.47 -18.90 -24.09
C ALA A 380 4.79 -17.74 -23.34
N LYS A 381 3.49 -17.52 -23.62
CA LYS A 381 2.74 -16.36 -23.10
C LYS A 381 2.66 -16.34 -21.58
N GLU A 382 2.33 -17.47 -20.96
CA GLU A 382 2.21 -17.56 -19.49
C GLU A 382 3.54 -17.26 -18.78
N GLU A 383 4.65 -17.74 -19.33
CA GLU A 383 5.99 -17.47 -18.78
C GLU A 383 6.35 -15.99 -18.90
N PHE A 384 6.04 -15.37 -20.05
CA PHE A 384 6.23 -13.94 -20.25
C PHE A 384 5.39 -13.10 -19.28
N GLU A 385 4.10 -13.40 -19.14
CA GLU A 385 3.18 -12.71 -18.24
C GLU A 385 3.59 -12.89 -16.77
N GLN A 386 4.16 -14.04 -16.39
CA GLN A 386 4.67 -14.24 -15.04
C GLN A 386 5.89 -13.35 -14.74
N LEU A 387 6.85 -13.26 -15.67
CA LEU A 387 8.01 -12.38 -15.54
C LEU A 387 7.62 -10.90 -15.50
N GLU A 388 6.63 -10.53 -16.32
CA GLU A 388 6.06 -9.18 -16.34
C GLU A 388 5.34 -8.85 -15.03
N SER A 389 4.54 -9.77 -14.50
CA SER A 389 3.83 -9.60 -13.23
C SER A 389 4.81 -9.33 -12.09
N GLU A 390 5.92 -10.05 -12.03
CA GLU A 390 6.99 -9.81 -11.03
C GLU A 390 7.57 -8.39 -11.18
N ALA A 391 7.89 -7.94 -12.40
CA ALA A 391 8.37 -6.58 -12.63
C ALA A 391 7.33 -5.52 -12.23
N ARG A 392 6.05 -5.79 -12.50
CA ARG A 392 4.94 -4.89 -12.19
C ARG A 392 4.73 -4.75 -10.67
N GLU A 393 4.85 -5.85 -9.92
CA GLU A 393 4.77 -5.84 -8.46
C GLU A 393 5.83 -4.90 -7.84
N TYR A 394 7.08 -4.97 -8.31
CA TYR A 394 8.13 -4.06 -7.84
C TYR A 394 7.85 -2.60 -8.22
N PHE A 395 7.31 -2.33 -9.41
CA PHE A 395 6.89 -0.98 -9.78
C PHE A 395 5.80 -0.45 -8.84
N PHE A 396 4.78 -1.25 -8.53
CA PHE A 396 3.73 -0.84 -7.61
C PHE A 396 4.26 -0.58 -6.20
N ALA A 397 5.21 -1.40 -5.72
CA ALA A 397 5.89 -1.17 -4.44
C ALA A 397 6.71 0.12 -4.41
N LEU A 398 7.10 0.68 -5.57
CA LEU A 398 7.84 1.95 -5.67
C LEU A 398 6.95 3.19 -5.65
N LEU A 399 5.67 3.08 -6.01
CA LEU A 399 4.77 4.25 -6.07
C LEU A 399 4.50 4.93 -4.72
N PRO A 400 4.37 4.21 -3.58
CA PRO A 400 4.26 4.81 -2.25
C PRO A 400 5.37 5.80 -1.91
N PHE A 401 6.55 5.64 -2.52
CA PHE A 401 7.70 6.50 -2.26
C PHE A 401 7.48 7.96 -2.69
N GLU A 402 6.55 8.24 -3.61
CA GLU A 402 6.21 9.63 -3.97
C GLU A 402 5.75 10.41 -2.72
N ARG A 403 4.83 9.82 -1.95
CA ARG A 403 4.24 10.39 -0.73
C ARG A 403 5.19 10.31 0.45
N ILE A 404 5.89 9.18 0.64
CA ILE A 404 6.93 9.04 1.67
C ILE A 404 7.96 10.17 1.55
N PHE A 405 8.43 10.43 0.33
CA PHE A 405 9.39 11.50 0.09
C PHE A 405 8.78 12.91 0.27
N GLU A 406 7.45 13.11 0.18
CA GLU A 406 6.83 14.40 0.58
C GLU A 406 6.98 14.63 2.08
N CYS A 407 6.78 13.58 2.88
CA CYS A 407 6.95 13.67 4.32
C CYS A 407 8.42 13.94 4.68
N ASP A 408 9.35 13.22 4.07
CA ASP A 408 10.79 13.44 4.29
C ASP A 408 11.23 14.86 3.90
N GLU A 409 10.69 15.40 2.80
CA GLU A 409 10.93 16.78 2.40
C GLU A 409 10.46 17.78 3.46
N LYS A 410 9.28 17.57 4.06
CA LYS A 410 8.79 18.43 5.15
C LYS A 410 9.70 18.37 6.37
N ILE A 411 10.20 17.18 6.74
CA ILE A 411 11.14 17.00 7.86
C ILE A 411 12.43 17.76 7.59
N VAL A 412 13.04 17.54 6.42
CA VAL A 412 14.29 18.19 6.01
C VAL A 412 14.14 19.72 5.99
N ASN A 413 13.04 20.22 5.40
CA ASN A 413 12.77 21.66 5.36
C ASN A 413 12.60 22.26 6.75
N TYR A 414 11.93 21.55 7.66
CA TYR A 414 11.78 21.97 9.05
C TYR A 414 13.15 22.07 9.74
N GLN A 415 14.00 21.05 9.60
CA GLN A 415 15.36 21.04 10.18
C GLN A 415 16.27 22.12 9.58
N LEU A 416 16.13 22.43 8.29
CA LEU A 416 16.85 23.52 7.64
C LEU A 416 16.37 24.89 8.13
N GLY A 417 15.06 25.05 8.38
CA GLY A 417 14.47 26.26 8.93
C GLY A 417 14.97 26.56 10.35
N GLU A 418 15.06 25.55 11.22
CA GLU A 418 15.61 25.71 12.57
C GLU A 418 17.10 26.07 12.57
N LYS A 419 17.88 25.63 11.58
CA LYS A 419 19.31 26.00 11.44
C LYS A 419 19.54 27.44 10.95
N SER A 420 18.50 28.12 10.48
CA SER A 420 18.57 29.48 9.94
C SER A 420 18.14 30.59 10.93
N VAL A 421 17.78 30.20 12.16
CA VAL A 421 17.48 31.06 13.31
C VAL A 421 18.61 30.91 14.32
#